data_AF-A0A2N5RYY9-F1
#
_entry.id   AF-A0A2N5RYY9-F1
#
_cell.length_a   1.000
_cell.length_b   1.000
_cell.length_c   1.000
_cell.angle_alpha   90.00
_cell.angle_beta   90.00
_cell.angle_gamma   90.00
#
_symmetry.space_group_name_H-M   'P 1'
#
loop_
_entity.id
_entity.type
_entity.pdbx_description
1 polymer ?
#
loop_
_entity_poly.entity_id
_entity_poly.type
_entity_poly.pdbx_seq_one_letter_code
_entity_poly.pdbx_strand_id
1 'polypeptide(L)'
;MGTQDSPMVDKDPIKGLGKISTKKWNSYVDQFYDKYCTGEARAKAAALKDPKLHNTLIRLQEFSTVIEANQAMKAGDIGRRINVWKRWSIMAQGLPGLHNYATYLPRMVLLLTELLPDDLAKYFCHSILMSPSGREDHFQSKDCYLEVQNYWLKSFFNQTGNGTQTNQLKDLFSLNIHLLRDMMHSFRADTGSAVFTQSHHNIMSPKSLNVFLQMAHNFNILNESPGSLAPKEKVKKVQNSYVFGISKFKQQIDKDTDLNQYKQHMNPMAMETDTDVGEEHNQQEQGTQTREKQSRYEL
;
A
#
# COMPACT_ATOMS: atom_id res chain seq x y z
N MET A 1 12.32 -15.26 24.47
CA MET A 1 13.73 -15.06 24.03
C MET A 1 14.23 -13.81 24.73
N GLY A 2 15.22 -13.93 25.63
CA GLY A 2 15.75 -12.86 26.47
C GLY A 2 16.98 -12.17 25.88
N THR A 3 16.91 -11.75 24.61
CA THR A 3 18.03 -11.09 23.89
C THR A 3 17.86 -9.58 23.80
N GLN A 4 16.98 -9.00 24.64
CA GLN A 4 16.58 -7.60 24.55
C GLN A 4 17.68 -6.64 25.05
N ASP A 5 18.55 -7.12 25.95
CA ASP A 5 19.58 -6.31 26.61
C ASP A 5 21.01 -6.55 26.09
N SER A 6 21.18 -7.31 25.00
CA SER A 6 22.50 -7.65 24.45
C SER A 6 22.58 -7.30 22.96
N PRO A 7 23.68 -6.69 22.49
CA PRO A 7 23.88 -6.44 21.06
C PRO A 7 23.86 -7.77 20.30
N MET A 8 22.96 -7.90 19.32
CA MET A 8 23.01 -9.04 18.41
C MET A 8 24.23 -8.89 17.50
N VAL A 9 25.18 -9.82 17.64
CA VAL A 9 26.31 -9.98 16.70
C VAL A 9 25.74 -10.43 15.36
N ASP A 10 26.24 -9.88 14.25
CA ASP A 10 25.90 -10.26 12.86
C ASP A 10 26.40 -11.69 12.54
N LYS A 11 25.90 -12.67 13.28
CA LYS A 11 25.97 -14.08 12.89
C LYS A 11 24.73 -14.40 12.07
N ASP A 12 24.94 -15.27 11.10
CA ASP A 12 23.92 -15.78 10.20
C ASP A 12 22.68 -16.25 11.01
N PRO A 13 21.57 -15.48 10.99
CA PRO A 13 20.56 -15.54 12.05
C PRO A 13 19.83 -16.87 12.16
N ILE A 14 19.91 -17.69 11.13
CA ILE A 14 19.21 -18.97 11.00
C ILE A 14 20.11 -20.13 11.46
N LYS A 15 21.44 -19.92 11.46
CA LYS A 15 22.42 -20.97 11.70
C LYS A 15 22.47 -21.30 13.20
N GLY A 16 21.81 -22.39 13.59
CA GLY A 16 21.75 -22.88 14.97
C GLY A 16 20.45 -22.61 15.73
N LEU A 17 19.44 -22.00 15.09
CA LEU A 17 18.10 -21.93 15.67
C LEU A 17 17.42 -23.31 15.63
N GLY A 18 16.86 -23.75 16.76
CA GLY A 18 16.12 -25.01 16.83
C GLY A 18 14.85 -24.98 15.97
N LYS A 19 14.54 -26.09 15.31
CA LYS A 19 13.31 -26.24 14.53
C LYS A 19 12.12 -26.41 15.47
N ILE A 20 11.15 -25.50 15.38
CA ILE A 20 9.86 -25.64 16.08
C ILE A 20 8.97 -26.64 15.35
N SER A 21 8.17 -27.42 16.09
CA SER A 21 7.19 -28.31 15.47
C SER A 21 6.01 -27.52 14.92
N THR A 22 5.43 -27.98 13.81
CA THR A 22 4.24 -27.34 13.20
C THR A 22 3.08 -27.22 14.17
N LYS A 23 2.85 -28.25 15.01
CA LYS A 23 1.81 -28.22 16.05
C LYS A 23 2.03 -27.07 17.04
N LYS A 24 3.27 -26.87 17.48
CA LYS A 24 3.62 -25.79 18.41
C LYS A 24 3.51 -24.42 17.74
N TRP A 25 3.98 -24.30 16.49
CA TRP A 25 3.80 -23.08 15.70
C TRP A 25 2.33 -22.69 15.56
N ASN A 26 1.47 -23.62 15.14
CA ASN A 26 0.04 -23.37 14.98
C ASN A 26 -0.59 -22.94 16.32
N SER A 27 -0.21 -23.57 17.44
CA SER A 27 -0.71 -23.15 18.75
C SER A 27 -0.35 -21.69 19.10
N TYR A 28 0.79 -21.18 18.64
CA TYR A 28 1.14 -19.77 18.81
C TYR A 28 0.31 -18.85 17.92
N VAL A 29 0.02 -19.28 16.68
CA VAL A 29 -0.85 -18.54 15.76
C VAL A 29 -2.27 -18.43 16.33
N ASP A 30 -2.82 -19.54 16.82
CA ASP A 30 -4.16 -19.58 17.40
C ASP A 30 -4.25 -18.69 18.65
N GLN A 31 -3.28 -18.81 19.56
CA GLN A 31 -3.20 -17.95 20.75
C GLN A 31 -3.09 -16.47 20.39
N PHE A 32 -2.30 -16.12 19.38
CA PHE A 32 -2.18 -14.74 18.91
C PHE A 32 -3.51 -14.25 18.33
N TYR A 33 -4.17 -15.07 17.52
CA TYR A 33 -5.45 -14.74 16.91
C TYR A 33 -6.52 -14.48 17.97
N ASP A 34 -6.68 -15.40 18.92
CA ASP A 34 -7.67 -15.29 19.99
C ASP A 34 -7.43 -14.05 20.86
N LYS A 35 -6.16 -13.80 21.20
CA LYS A 35 -5.76 -12.70 22.07
C LYS A 35 -5.89 -11.32 21.42
N TYR A 36 -5.66 -11.19 20.10
CA TYR A 36 -5.51 -9.88 19.47
C TYR A 36 -6.37 -9.64 18.22
N CYS A 37 -6.80 -10.67 17.50
CA CYS A 37 -7.46 -10.52 16.20
C CYS A 37 -8.99 -10.55 16.27
N THR A 38 -9.57 -11.10 17.35
CA THR A 38 -11.01 -11.27 17.52
C THR A 38 -11.75 -9.95 17.78
N GLY A 39 -13.06 -9.93 17.49
CA GLY A 39 -13.94 -8.81 17.85
C GLY A 39 -14.03 -8.62 19.37
N GLU A 40 -14.04 -9.72 20.13
CA GLU A 40 -14.09 -9.70 21.59
C GLU A 40 -12.81 -9.11 22.19
N ALA A 41 -11.62 -9.47 21.68
CA ALA A 41 -10.36 -8.88 22.11
C ALA A 41 -10.36 -7.35 21.93
N ARG A 42 -10.85 -6.88 20.77
CA ARG A 42 -11.02 -5.45 20.51
C ARG A 42 -12.02 -4.78 21.44
N ALA A 43 -13.17 -5.41 21.71
CA ALA A 43 -14.18 -4.87 22.63
C ALA A 43 -13.65 -4.76 24.07
N LYS A 44 -12.95 -5.80 24.55
CA LYS A 44 -12.27 -5.78 25.85
C LYS A 44 -11.22 -4.67 25.94
N ALA A 45 -10.37 -4.56 24.91
CA ALA A 45 -9.37 -3.50 24.84
C ALA A 45 -10.01 -2.10 24.81
N ALA A 46 -11.13 -1.93 24.10
CA ALA A 46 -11.85 -0.65 24.03
C ALA A 46 -12.48 -0.22 25.36
N ALA A 47 -12.78 -1.16 26.26
CA ALA A 47 -13.31 -0.89 27.60
C ALA A 47 -12.24 -0.47 28.62
N LEU A 48 -10.95 -0.69 28.30
CA LEU A 48 -9.85 -0.25 29.16
C LEU A 48 -9.74 1.28 29.21
N LYS A 49 -9.29 1.80 30.35
CA LYS A 49 -9.04 3.24 30.55
C LYS A 49 -7.88 3.75 29.69
N ASP A 50 -6.83 2.93 29.52
CA ASP A 50 -5.70 3.24 28.64
C ASP A 50 -5.99 2.75 27.21
N PRO A 51 -6.00 3.66 26.20
CA PRO A 51 -6.33 3.31 24.83
C PRO A 51 -5.20 2.64 24.04
N LYS A 52 -3.99 2.46 24.59
CA LYS A 52 -2.84 1.90 23.84
C LYS A 52 -3.14 0.56 23.18
N LEU A 53 -3.64 -0.41 23.95
CA LEU A 53 -3.99 -1.72 23.42
C LEU A 53 -5.09 -1.61 22.35
N HIS A 54 -6.15 -0.86 22.63
CA HIS A 54 -7.23 -0.60 21.66
C HIS A 54 -6.68 -0.04 20.34
N ASN A 55 -5.85 0.99 20.40
CA ASN A 55 -5.25 1.62 19.23
C ASN A 55 -4.40 0.63 18.42
N THR A 56 -3.61 -0.20 19.10
CA THR A 56 -2.80 -1.25 18.44
C THR A 56 -3.68 -2.28 17.74
N LEU A 57 -4.75 -2.75 18.39
CA LEU A 57 -5.65 -3.75 17.79
C LEU A 57 -6.45 -3.19 16.60
N ILE A 58 -6.88 -1.92 16.67
CA ILE A 58 -7.50 -1.24 15.52
C ILE A 58 -6.52 -1.14 14.36
N ARG A 59 -5.26 -0.73 14.62
CA ARG A 59 -4.25 -0.66 13.57
C ARG A 59 -3.98 -2.01 12.92
N LEU A 60 -3.90 -3.09 13.71
CA LEU A 60 -3.75 -4.45 13.17
C LEU A 60 -4.95 -4.87 12.31
N GLN A 61 -6.17 -4.58 12.76
CA GLN A 61 -7.39 -4.87 12.01
C GLN A 61 -7.46 -4.11 10.69
N GLU A 62 -7.16 -2.82 10.70
CA GLU A 62 -7.27 -2.00 9.48
C GLU A 62 -6.15 -2.35 8.49
N PHE A 63 -4.93 -2.55 8.99
CA PHE A 63 -3.81 -2.93 8.15
C PHE A 63 -3.96 -4.34 7.54
N SER A 64 -4.69 -5.26 8.18
CA SER A 64 -4.97 -6.57 7.59
C SER A 64 -5.75 -6.47 6.27
N THR A 65 -6.57 -5.42 6.10
CA THR A 65 -7.26 -5.17 4.82
C THR A 65 -6.29 -4.77 3.70
N VAL A 66 -5.18 -4.09 4.03
CA VAL A 66 -4.11 -3.75 3.08
C VAL A 66 -3.34 -5.01 2.68
N ILE A 67 -3.04 -5.88 3.64
CA ILE A 67 -2.42 -7.16 3.37
C ILE A 67 -3.29 -8.02 2.46
N GLU A 68 -4.59 -8.12 2.76
CA GLU A 68 -5.56 -8.83 1.93
C GLU A 68 -5.64 -8.25 0.51
N ALA A 69 -5.73 -6.92 0.36
CA ALA A 69 -5.74 -6.27 -0.95
C ALA A 69 -4.47 -6.58 -1.76
N ASN A 70 -3.30 -6.57 -1.12
CA ASN A 70 -2.02 -6.88 -1.77
C ASN A 70 -1.95 -8.35 -2.19
N GLN A 71 -2.38 -9.28 -1.33
CA GLN A 71 -2.41 -10.71 -1.66
C GLN A 71 -3.39 -11.00 -2.79
N ALA A 72 -4.61 -10.47 -2.71
CA ALA A 72 -5.61 -10.60 -3.77
C ALA A 72 -5.10 -10.03 -5.10
N MET A 73 -4.44 -8.86 -5.06
CA MET A 73 -3.83 -8.27 -6.25
C MET A 73 -2.77 -9.17 -6.85
N LYS A 74 -1.82 -9.69 -6.06
CA LYS A 74 -0.75 -10.57 -6.53
C LYS A 74 -1.29 -11.87 -7.13
N ALA A 75 -2.29 -12.47 -6.51
CA ALA A 75 -2.96 -13.68 -7.00
C ALA A 75 -3.85 -13.43 -8.24
N GLY A 76 -4.05 -12.18 -8.66
CA GLY A 76 -4.98 -11.86 -9.75
C GLY A 76 -6.46 -12.02 -9.37
N ASP A 77 -6.77 -12.15 -8.07
CA ASP A 77 -8.13 -12.37 -7.59
C ASP A 77 -8.89 -11.05 -7.45
N ILE A 78 -9.58 -10.68 -8.54
CA ILE A 78 -10.39 -9.47 -8.57
C ILE A 78 -11.59 -9.54 -7.62
N GLY A 79 -12.15 -10.72 -7.36
CA GLY A 79 -13.30 -10.89 -6.47
C GLY A 79 -12.96 -10.52 -5.02
N ARG A 80 -11.85 -11.07 -4.51
CA ARG A 80 -11.29 -10.69 -3.20
C ARG A 80 -10.95 -9.21 -3.14
N ARG A 81 -10.39 -8.66 -4.22
CA ARG A 81 -10.05 -7.23 -4.30
C ARG A 81 -11.29 -6.33 -4.21
N ILE A 82 -12.38 -6.65 -4.91
CA ILE A 82 -13.64 -5.92 -4.83
C ILE A 82 -14.25 -5.99 -3.42
N ASN A 83 -14.12 -7.12 -2.73
CA ASN A 83 -14.58 -7.24 -1.34
C ASN A 83 -13.81 -6.30 -0.39
N VAL A 84 -12.51 -6.10 -0.61
CA VAL A 84 -11.75 -5.08 0.13
C VAL A 84 -12.19 -3.67 -0.27
N TRP A 85 -12.41 -3.40 -1.56
CA TRP A 85 -12.89 -2.10 -2.02
C TRP A 85 -14.25 -1.72 -1.44
N LYS A 86 -15.17 -2.68 -1.26
CA LYS A 86 -16.43 -2.47 -0.53
C LYS A 86 -16.19 -1.97 0.89
N ARG A 87 -15.22 -2.56 1.61
CA ARG A 87 -14.84 -2.11 2.97
C ARG A 87 -14.18 -0.74 2.96
N TRP A 88 -13.25 -0.51 2.04
CA TRP A 88 -12.53 0.76 1.91
C TRP A 88 -13.43 1.91 1.47
N SER A 89 -14.46 1.65 0.67
CA SER A 89 -15.48 2.64 0.30
C SER A 89 -16.14 3.28 1.52
N ILE A 90 -16.34 2.49 2.59
CA ILE A 90 -16.86 2.96 3.88
C ILE A 90 -15.75 3.58 4.72
N MET A 91 -14.60 2.92 4.86
CA MET A 91 -13.50 3.43 5.70
C MET A 91 -12.99 4.80 5.23
N ALA A 92 -12.90 5.03 3.92
CA ALA A 92 -12.43 6.28 3.34
C ALA A 92 -13.26 7.49 3.75
N GLN A 93 -14.56 7.30 4.07
CA GLN A 93 -15.42 8.38 4.58
C GLN A 93 -14.97 8.89 5.96
N GLY A 94 -14.33 8.02 6.75
CA GLY A 94 -13.88 8.32 8.11
C GLY A 94 -12.41 8.70 8.21
N LEU A 95 -11.62 8.49 7.15
CA LEU A 95 -10.18 8.72 7.14
C LEU A 95 -9.85 10.10 6.57
N PRO A 96 -9.02 10.92 7.24
CA PRO A 96 -8.62 12.21 6.74
C PRO A 96 -7.74 12.07 5.49
N GLY A 97 -7.88 12.98 4.53
CA GLY A 97 -7.04 13.05 3.33
C GLY A 97 -7.44 12.13 2.18
N LEU A 98 -8.48 11.30 2.33
CA LEU A 98 -8.95 10.37 1.30
C LEU A 98 -10.20 10.87 0.53
N HIS A 99 -10.38 12.19 0.38
CA HIS A 99 -11.59 12.78 -0.21
C HIS A 99 -11.94 12.22 -1.59
N ASN A 100 -10.95 12.14 -2.50
CA ASN A 100 -11.17 11.58 -3.84
C ASN A 100 -11.59 10.11 -3.78
N TYR A 101 -10.91 9.30 -2.97
CA TYR A 101 -11.24 7.88 -2.80
C TYR A 101 -12.60 7.68 -2.13
N ALA A 102 -12.98 8.54 -1.19
CA ALA A 102 -14.29 8.54 -0.55
C ALA A 102 -15.42 8.80 -1.57
N THR A 103 -15.14 9.48 -2.68
CA THR A 103 -16.12 9.71 -3.75
C THR A 103 -16.06 8.64 -4.84
N TYR A 104 -14.88 8.41 -5.44
CA TYR A 104 -14.74 7.58 -6.63
C TYR A 104 -14.79 6.07 -6.35
N LEU A 105 -14.29 5.60 -5.21
CA LEU A 105 -14.24 4.17 -4.93
C LEU A 105 -15.64 3.56 -4.73
N PRO A 106 -16.57 4.16 -3.97
CA PRO A 106 -17.96 3.68 -3.90
C PRO A 106 -18.61 3.62 -5.28
N ARG A 107 -18.39 4.63 -6.12
CA ARG A 107 -18.89 4.68 -7.51
C ARG A 107 -18.38 3.50 -8.33
N MET A 108 -17.07 3.24 -8.30
CA MET A 108 -16.46 2.12 -9.01
C MET A 108 -17.04 0.77 -8.54
N VAL A 109 -17.21 0.60 -7.24
CA VAL A 109 -17.81 -0.63 -6.67
C VAL A 109 -19.24 -0.81 -7.17
N LEU A 110 -20.10 0.21 -7.07
CA LEU A 110 -21.48 0.13 -7.53
C LEU A 110 -21.57 -0.11 -9.04
N LEU A 111 -20.69 0.54 -9.81
CA LEU A 111 -20.63 0.34 -11.26
C LEU A 111 -20.35 -1.13 -11.61
N LEU A 112 -19.35 -1.72 -10.96
CA LEU A 112 -18.91 -3.08 -11.24
C LEU A 112 -19.81 -4.17 -10.64
N THR A 113 -20.57 -3.88 -9.56
CA THR A 113 -21.36 -4.92 -8.88
C THR A 113 -22.87 -4.80 -9.07
N GLU A 114 -23.41 -3.61 -9.34
CA GLU A 114 -24.86 -3.39 -9.37
C GLU A 114 -25.38 -2.74 -10.66
N LEU A 115 -24.58 -1.92 -11.35
CA LEU A 115 -25.10 -1.07 -12.43
C LEU A 115 -24.79 -1.57 -13.85
N LEU A 116 -23.59 -2.12 -14.07
CA LEU A 116 -23.23 -2.63 -15.40
C LEU A 116 -23.92 -3.98 -15.68
N PRO A 117 -24.27 -4.27 -16.95
CA PRO A 117 -24.65 -5.61 -17.35
C PRO A 117 -23.55 -6.63 -16.99
N ASP A 118 -23.93 -7.83 -16.57
CA ASP A 118 -23.02 -8.85 -16.05
C ASP A 118 -21.80 -9.12 -16.95
N ASP A 119 -22.01 -9.20 -18.27
CA ASP A 119 -20.94 -9.43 -19.24
C ASP A 119 -19.92 -8.29 -19.26
N LEU A 120 -20.41 -7.05 -19.14
CA LEU A 120 -19.57 -5.85 -19.16
C LEU A 120 -18.84 -5.67 -17.82
N ALA A 121 -19.54 -5.91 -16.71
CA ALA A 121 -18.96 -5.95 -15.38
C ALA A 121 -17.82 -6.98 -15.30
N LYS A 122 -18.06 -8.19 -15.81
CA LYS A 122 -17.06 -9.25 -15.92
C LYS A 122 -15.87 -8.81 -16.76
N TYR A 123 -16.10 -8.27 -17.96
CA TYR A 123 -15.04 -7.76 -18.81
C TYR A 123 -14.15 -6.73 -18.09
N PHE A 124 -14.76 -5.71 -17.46
CA PHE A 124 -14.00 -4.71 -16.74
C PHE A 124 -13.25 -5.29 -15.54
N CYS A 125 -13.88 -6.14 -14.74
CA CYS A 125 -13.23 -6.80 -13.60
C CYS A 125 -11.97 -7.57 -14.02
N HIS A 126 -12.06 -8.35 -15.11
CA HIS A 126 -10.93 -9.10 -15.64
C HIS A 126 -9.87 -8.23 -16.33
N SER A 127 -10.14 -6.95 -16.58
CA SER A 127 -9.18 -5.99 -17.21
C SER A 127 -8.43 -5.10 -16.22
N ILE A 128 -8.81 -5.11 -14.94
CA ILE A 128 -8.23 -4.23 -13.90
C ILE A 128 -6.84 -4.71 -13.47
N LEU A 129 -6.63 -6.02 -13.47
CA LEU A 129 -5.38 -6.68 -13.09
C LEU A 129 -4.74 -7.31 -14.32
N MET A 130 -3.41 -7.27 -14.37
CA MET A 130 -2.63 -7.92 -15.42
C MET A 130 -1.36 -8.54 -14.84
N SER A 131 -0.86 -9.61 -15.46
CA SER A 131 0.45 -10.19 -15.15
C SER A 131 1.35 -10.06 -16.38
N PRO A 132 2.19 -9.01 -16.46
CA PRO A 132 3.06 -8.81 -17.62
C PRO A 132 4.03 -9.96 -17.87
N SER A 133 4.46 -10.65 -16.81
CA SER A 133 5.38 -11.79 -16.91
C SER A 133 4.69 -13.15 -17.00
N GLY A 134 3.36 -13.21 -16.84
CA GLY A 134 2.61 -14.46 -16.74
C GLY A 134 2.97 -15.36 -15.54
N ARG A 135 3.70 -14.84 -14.54
CA ARG A 135 4.12 -15.64 -13.37
C ARG A 135 3.00 -15.69 -12.34
N GLU A 136 2.86 -16.84 -11.69
CA GLU A 136 1.99 -16.97 -10.51
C GLU A 136 2.34 -15.94 -9.45
N ASP A 137 1.33 -15.45 -8.74
CA ASP A 137 1.42 -14.39 -7.72
C ASP A 137 2.12 -13.08 -8.18
N HIS A 138 2.15 -12.84 -9.49
CA HIS A 138 2.77 -11.66 -10.07
C HIS A 138 1.81 -10.82 -10.92
N PHE A 139 0.56 -10.76 -10.49
CA PHE A 139 -0.38 -9.77 -11.00
C PHE A 139 -0.14 -8.41 -10.34
N GLN A 140 -0.44 -7.36 -11.11
CA GLN A 140 -0.40 -5.97 -10.67
C GLN A 140 -1.60 -5.21 -11.26
N SER A 141 -1.90 -4.03 -10.72
CA SER A 141 -2.87 -3.15 -11.34
C SER A 141 -2.36 -2.69 -12.71
N LYS A 142 -3.29 -2.53 -13.66
CA LYS A 142 -2.99 -1.94 -14.98
C LYS A 142 -2.37 -0.56 -14.85
N ASP A 143 -2.85 0.24 -13.90
CA ASP A 143 -2.33 1.56 -13.58
C ASP A 143 -0.84 1.52 -13.15
N CYS A 144 -0.47 0.62 -12.24
CA CYS A 144 0.93 0.42 -11.86
C CYS A 144 1.80 -0.02 -13.05
N TYR A 145 1.24 -0.82 -13.98
CA TYR A 145 1.95 -1.15 -15.21
C TYR A 145 2.17 0.07 -16.12
N LEU A 146 1.17 0.93 -16.24
CA LEU A 146 1.26 2.20 -16.98
C LEU A 146 2.29 3.14 -16.34
N GLU A 147 2.35 3.23 -15.01
CA GLU A 147 3.40 4.00 -14.31
C GLU A 147 4.81 3.51 -14.66
N VAL A 148 5.01 2.19 -14.74
CA VAL A 148 6.28 1.62 -15.19
C VAL A 148 6.60 2.03 -16.63
N GLN A 149 5.62 2.02 -17.54
CA GLN A 149 5.85 2.49 -18.91
C GLN A 149 6.17 3.99 -18.95
N ASN A 150 5.47 4.80 -18.15
CA ASN A 150 5.70 6.23 -18.05
C ASN A 150 7.10 6.54 -17.49
N TYR A 151 7.58 5.75 -16.53
CA TYR A 151 8.95 5.85 -16.05
C TYR A 151 9.97 5.62 -17.17
N TRP A 152 9.80 4.55 -17.96
CA TRP A 152 10.69 4.26 -19.09
C TRP A 152 10.63 5.35 -20.15
N LEU A 153 9.44 5.87 -20.44
CA LEU A 153 9.27 6.98 -21.37
C LEU A 153 10.06 8.21 -20.92
N LYS A 154 9.91 8.61 -19.65
CA LYS A 154 10.69 9.72 -19.08
C LYS A 154 12.18 9.42 -19.12
N SER A 155 12.59 8.19 -18.80
CA SER A 155 14.01 7.79 -18.79
C SER A 155 14.65 7.87 -20.18
N PHE A 156 14.01 7.32 -21.23
CA PHE A 156 14.51 7.38 -22.60
C PHE A 156 14.47 8.79 -23.17
N PHE A 157 13.36 9.50 -22.93
CA PHE A 157 13.14 10.82 -23.51
C PHE A 157 14.09 11.86 -22.89
N ASN A 158 14.22 11.91 -21.56
CA ASN A 158 14.98 12.97 -20.88
C ASN A 158 16.50 12.85 -21.06
N GLN A 159 17.03 11.68 -21.44
CA GLN A 159 18.47 11.49 -21.70
C GLN A 159 18.97 12.20 -22.96
N THR A 160 18.07 12.67 -23.83
CA THR A 160 18.46 13.39 -25.07
C THR A 160 18.71 14.89 -24.88
N GLY A 161 18.46 15.46 -23.70
CA GLY A 161 18.79 16.85 -23.36
C GLY A 161 18.02 17.94 -24.12
N ASN A 162 17.15 17.58 -25.07
CA ASN A 162 16.47 18.52 -25.98
C ASN A 162 15.12 19.07 -25.46
N GLY A 163 14.75 18.80 -24.21
CA GLY A 163 13.44 19.15 -23.65
C GLY A 163 12.28 18.34 -24.25
N THR A 164 11.11 18.36 -23.60
CA THR A 164 9.94 17.52 -23.96
C THR A 164 9.29 17.90 -25.28
N GLN A 165 9.63 17.19 -26.36
CA GLN A 165 8.93 17.21 -27.65
C GLN A 165 7.75 16.23 -27.63
N THR A 166 6.57 16.74 -27.26
CA THR A 166 5.35 15.94 -27.03
C THR A 166 4.95 15.05 -28.21
N ASN A 167 5.08 15.52 -29.45
CA ASN A 167 4.74 14.74 -30.63
C ASN A 167 5.68 13.54 -30.82
N GLN A 168 6.99 13.72 -30.62
CA GLN A 168 7.94 12.61 -30.69
C GLN A 168 7.73 11.61 -29.55
N LEU A 169 7.47 12.11 -28.33
CA LEU A 169 7.16 11.26 -27.18
C LEU A 169 5.93 10.39 -27.45
N LYS A 170 4.87 10.98 -27.98
CA LYS A 170 3.60 10.31 -28.28
C LYS A 170 3.70 9.35 -29.47
N ASP A 171 4.18 9.84 -30.60
CA ASP A 171 4.04 9.14 -31.88
C ASP A 171 5.22 8.20 -32.19
N LEU A 172 6.38 8.41 -31.56
CA LEU A 172 7.56 7.57 -31.77
C LEU A 172 7.91 6.73 -30.53
N PHE A 173 8.13 7.37 -29.38
CA PHE A 173 8.62 6.65 -28.20
C PHE A 173 7.55 5.81 -27.50
N SER A 174 6.35 6.34 -27.30
CA SER A 174 5.27 5.65 -26.56
C SER A 174 4.83 4.37 -27.24
N LEU A 175 4.65 4.39 -28.56
CA LEU A 175 4.25 3.20 -29.33
C LEU A 175 5.32 2.10 -29.34
N ASN A 176 6.59 2.48 -29.21
CA ASN A 176 7.73 1.56 -29.30
C ASN A 176 8.41 1.29 -27.95
N ILE A 177 7.85 1.74 -26.83
CA ILE A 177 8.54 1.72 -25.53
C ILE A 177 8.94 0.32 -25.08
N HIS A 178 8.12 -0.68 -25.38
CA HIS A 178 8.44 -2.09 -25.08
C HIS A 178 9.66 -2.56 -25.87
N LEU A 179 9.70 -2.32 -27.18
CA LEU A 179 10.82 -2.68 -28.04
C LEU A 179 12.12 -1.97 -27.59
N LEU A 180 12.05 -0.68 -27.30
CA LEU A 180 13.19 0.11 -26.85
C LEU A 180 13.74 -0.39 -25.52
N ARG A 181 12.84 -0.72 -24.58
CA ARG A 181 13.21 -1.29 -23.28
C ARG A 181 13.90 -2.64 -23.45
N ASP A 182 13.35 -3.53 -24.28
CA ASP A 182 13.90 -4.87 -24.50
C ASP A 182 15.27 -4.80 -25.19
N MET A 183 15.42 -3.91 -26.18
CA MET A 183 16.70 -3.62 -26.82
C MET A 183 17.76 -3.17 -25.81
N MET A 184 17.41 -2.26 -24.90
CA MET A 184 18.34 -1.79 -23.86
C MET A 184 18.74 -2.90 -22.87
N HIS A 185 17.80 -3.77 -22.49
CA HIS A 185 18.13 -4.93 -21.66
C HIS A 185 19.06 -5.90 -22.38
N SER A 186 18.83 -6.16 -23.67
CA SER A 186 19.73 -6.99 -24.50
C SER A 186 21.14 -6.40 -24.54
N PHE A 187 21.28 -5.11 -24.86
CA PHE A 187 22.59 -4.44 -24.88
C PHE A 187 23.32 -4.49 -23.54
N ARG A 188 22.58 -4.33 -22.42
CA ARG A 188 23.16 -4.45 -21.09
C ARG A 188 23.65 -5.87 -20.80
N ALA A 189 22.89 -6.88 -21.20
CA ALA A 189 23.29 -8.27 -21.08
C ALA A 189 24.56 -8.57 -21.90
N ASP A 190 24.60 -8.09 -23.15
CA ASP A 190 25.74 -8.30 -24.07
C ASP A 190 27.03 -7.63 -23.58
N THR A 191 26.91 -6.47 -22.93
CA THR A 191 28.06 -5.75 -22.35
C THR A 191 28.53 -6.31 -21.00
N GLY A 192 27.87 -7.35 -20.47
CA GLY A 192 28.15 -7.90 -19.14
C GLY A 192 27.77 -6.96 -18.00
N SER A 193 26.98 -5.92 -18.28
CA SER A 193 26.48 -5.02 -17.25
C SER A 193 25.52 -5.76 -16.32
N ALA A 194 25.79 -5.74 -15.03
CA ALA A 194 24.89 -6.35 -14.05
C ALA A 194 23.53 -5.62 -14.06
N VAL A 195 22.49 -6.30 -14.54
CA VAL A 195 21.12 -5.78 -14.50
C VAL A 195 20.58 -5.93 -13.08
N PHE A 196 20.76 -4.89 -12.27
CA PHE A 196 20.16 -4.83 -10.95
C PHE A 196 18.68 -4.49 -11.06
N THR A 197 17.82 -5.50 -10.96
CA THR A 197 16.39 -5.26 -10.70
C THR A 197 16.23 -4.92 -9.22
N GLN A 198 15.90 -3.68 -8.89
CA GLN A 198 15.46 -3.36 -7.52
C GLN A 198 14.13 -4.07 -7.28
N SER A 199 14.18 -5.11 -6.46
CA SER A 199 12.98 -5.70 -5.88
C SER A 199 12.90 -5.24 -4.43
N HIS A 200 11.92 -4.40 -4.11
CA HIS A 200 11.69 -3.95 -2.74
C HIS A 200 10.99 -5.07 -1.95
N HIS A 201 11.70 -6.16 -1.71
CA HIS A 201 11.25 -7.14 -0.74
C HIS A 201 11.51 -6.58 0.66
N ASN A 202 10.46 -6.42 1.45
CA ASN A 202 10.59 -6.07 2.86
C ASN A 202 11.14 -7.29 3.61
N ILE A 203 12.47 -7.38 3.69
CA ILE A 203 13.17 -8.44 4.44
C ILE A 203 13.23 -8.00 5.90
N MET A 204 12.48 -8.67 6.75
CA MET A 204 12.49 -8.42 8.18
C MET A 204 13.62 -9.20 8.84
N SER A 205 14.77 -8.55 9.01
CA SER A 205 15.93 -9.16 9.69
C SER A 205 15.68 -9.36 11.19
N PRO A 206 16.35 -10.31 11.86
CA PRO A 206 16.23 -10.46 13.33
C PRO A 206 16.70 -9.24 14.12
N LYS A 207 17.67 -8.49 13.58
CA LYS A 207 18.07 -7.20 14.15
C LYS A 207 16.91 -6.20 14.07
N SER A 208 16.25 -6.09 12.91
CA SER A 208 15.06 -5.24 12.73
C SER A 208 13.92 -5.65 13.66
N LEU A 209 13.70 -6.94 13.85
CA LEU A 209 12.72 -7.48 14.81
C LEU A 209 13.07 -7.11 16.26
N ASN A 210 14.34 -7.26 16.65
CA ASN A 210 14.76 -6.94 18.02
C ASN A 210 14.60 -5.44 18.31
N VAL A 211 15.00 -4.57 17.36
CA VAL A 211 14.78 -3.12 17.46
C VAL A 211 13.29 -2.79 17.57
N PHE A 212 12.44 -3.45 16.77
CA PHE A 212 10.99 -3.29 16.88
C PHE A 212 10.47 -3.73 18.26
N LEU A 213 10.93 -4.87 18.79
CA LEU A 213 10.52 -5.36 20.11
C LEU A 213 10.96 -4.40 21.22
N GLN A 214 12.19 -3.89 21.18
CA GLN A 214 12.67 -2.88 22.12
C GLN A 214 11.78 -1.64 22.08
N MET A 215 11.45 -1.13 20.88
CA MET A 215 10.50 -0.03 20.72
C MET A 215 9.13 -0.37 21.31
N ALA A 216 8.56 -1.52 20.96
CA ALA A 216 7.25 -1.95 21.42
C ALA A 216 7.16 -2.04 22.96
N HIS A 217 8.22 -2.53 23.62
CA HIS A 217 8.33 -2.58 25.07
C HIS A 217 8.50 -1.20 25.69
N ASN A 218 9.43 -0.38 25.17
CA ASN A 218 9.69 0.97 25.68
C ASN A 218 8.43 1.84 25.64
N PHE A 219 7.66 1.77 24.54
CA PHE A 219 6.40 2.51 24.40
C PHE A 219 5.17 1.79 25.00
N ASN A 220 5.35 0.55 25.45
CA ASN A 220 4.31 -0.32 26.01
C ASN A 220 3.05 -0.37 25.11
N ILE A 221 3.22 -0.66 23.82
CA ILE A 221 2.14 -0.58 22.82
C ILE A 221 0.99 -1.57 23.07
N LEU A 222 1.24 -2.63 23.83
CA LEU A 222 0.25 -3.63 24.23
C LEU A 222 -0.39 -3.36 25.61
N ASN A 223 0.09 -2.34 26.32
CA ASN A 223 -0.35 -2.03 27.68
C ASN A 223 -0.15 -3.19 28.70
N GLU A 224 0.93 -3.95 28.57
CA GLU A 224 1.24 -5.12 29.41
C GLU A 224 2.36 -4.85 30.43
N SER A 225 3.16 -3.80 30.25
CA SER A 225 4.34 -3.53 31.10
C SER A 225 4.25 -2.17 31.82
N PRO A 226 4.42 -2.11 33.16
CA PRO A 226 4.30 -0.87 33.92
C PRO A 226 5.49 0.11 33.71
N GLY A 227 6.64 -0.36 33.23
CA GLY A 227 7.86 0.44 33.05
C GLY A 227 8.00 1.09 31.68
N SER A 228 7.02 1.89 31.24
CA SER A 228 7.09 2.55 29.93
C SER A 228 7.94 3.82 29.97
N LEU A 229 8.85 3.96 29.00
CA LEU A 229 9.56 5.20 28.67
C LEU A 229 8.70 6.16 27.82
N ALA A 230 7.43 5.80 27.55
CA ALA A 230 6.55 6.62 26.74
C ALA A 230 6.35 8.01 27.38
N PRO A 231 6.24 9.07 26.56
CA PRO A 231 5.86 10.39 27.04
C PRO A 231 4.62 10.30 27.92
N LYS A 232 4.59 11.04 29.04
CA LYS A 232 3.42 11.10 29.95
C LYS A 232 2.18 11.72 29.32
N GLU A 233 2.25 12.14 28.05
CA GLU A 233 1.10 12.64 27.31
C GLU A 233 0.02 11.56 27.20
N LYS A 234 -1.22 11.99 27.40
CA LYS A 234 -2.39 11.11 27.27
C LYS A 234 -2.56 10.72 25.80
N VAL A 235 -2.28 9.47 25.48
CA VAL A 235 -2.55 8.88 24.17
C VAL A 235 -4.04 9.06 23.85
N LYS A 236 -4.35 9.64 22.67
CA LYS A 236 -5.74 9.79 22.21
C LYS A 236 -6.26 8.44 21.71
N LYS A 237 -7.51 8.11 22.08
CA LYS A 237 -8.18 6.91 21.59
C LYS A 237 -8.54 7.08 20.11
N VAL A 238 -8.07 6.16 19.27
CA VAL A 238 -8.33 6.13 17.83
C VAL A 238 -9.69 5.51 17.59
N GLN A 239 -10.45 6.11 16.67
CA GLN A 239 -11.74 5.56 16.24
C GLN A 239 -11.53 4.45 15.22
N ASN A 240 -12.41 3.45 15.22
CA ASN A 240 -12.43 2.46 14.15
C ASN A 240 -12.92 3.12 12.85
N SER A 241 -12.09 3.12 11.81
CA SER A 241 -12.36 3.85 10.57
C SER A 241 -13.59 3.31 9.84
N TYR A 242 -13.88 2.01 9.94
CA TYR A 242 -15.07 1.43 9.34
C TYR A 242 -16.35 1.89 10.06
N VAL A 243 -16.38 1.80 11.39
CA VAL A 243 -17.54 2.24 12.20
C VAL A 243 -17.76 3.74 12.07
N PHE A 244 -16.69 4.53 12.15
CA PHE A 244 -16.77 5.97 11.97
C PHE A 244 -17.18 6.34 10.54
N GLY A 245 -16.65 5.62 9.55
CA GLY A 245 -17.03 5.74 8.15
C GLY A 245 -18.52 5.52 7.91
N ILE A 246 -19.15 4.52 8.55
CA ILE A 246 -20.61 4.32 8.49
C ILE A 246 -21.36 5.54 9.02
N SER A 247 -20.93 6.08 10.17
CA SER A 247 -21.57 7.27 10.76
C SER A 247 -21.47 8.47 9.83
N LYS A 248 -20.30 8.70 9.23
CA LYS A 248 -20.07 9.75 8.25
C LYS A 248 -20.90 9.57 6.97
N PHE A 249 -20.96 8.35 6.48
CA PHE A 249 -21.73 8.02 5.28
C PHE A 249 -23.23 8.29 5.48
N LYS A 250 -23.81 7.88 6.62
CA LYS A 250 -25.20 8.19 6.97
C LYS A 250 -25.45 9.69 7.04
N GLN A 251 -24.59 10.43 7.75
CA GLN A 251 -24.69 11.88 7.84
C GLN A 251 -24.61 12.56 6.46
N GLN A 252 -23.85 11.99 5.53
CA GLN A 252 -23.74 12.53 4.17
C GLN A 252 -25.03 12.31 3.37
N ILE A 253 -25.60 11.11 3.44
CA ILE A 253 -26.89 10.80 2.79
C ILE A 253 -28.01 11.69 3.32
N ASP A 254 -28.03 11.94 4.64
CA ASP A 254 -29.04 12.80 5.27
C ASP A 254 -28.88 14.28 4.83
N LYS A 255 -27.66 14.73 4.53
CA LYS A 255 -27.37 16.11 4.11
C LYS A 255 -27.50 16.35 2.61
N ASP A 256 -27.09 15.37 1.81
CA ASP A 256 -27.06 15.41 0.35
C ASP A 256 -27.98 14.31 -0.19
N THR A 257 -29.29 14.57 -0.14
CA THR A 257 -30.33 13.63 -0.57
C THR A 257 -30.17 13.24 -2.04
N ASP A 258 -29.65 14.16 -2.86
CA ASP A 258 -29.38 13.92 -4.27
C ASP A 258 -28.06 13.17 -4.52
N LEU A 259 -27.25 12.91 -3.49
CA LEU A 259 -25.97 12.23 -3.57
C LEU A 259 -25.02 12.89 -4.58
N ASN A 260 -25.07 14.21 -4.70
CA ASN A 260 -24.29 15.00 -5.64
C ASN A 260 -22.79 14.76 -5.51
N GLN A 261 -22.28 14.58 -4.28
CA GLN A 261 -20.89 14.21 -4.06
C GLN A 261 -20.52 12.93 -4.82
N TYR A 262 -21.32 11.88 -4.70
CA TYR A 262 -21.07 10.59 -5.35
C TYR A 262 -21.37 10.61 -6.85
N LYS A 263 -22.09 11.63 -7.33
CA LYS A 263 -22.35 11.90 -8.74
C LYS A 263 -21.34 12.85 -9.39
N GLN A 264 -20.34 13.34 -8.64
CA GLN A 264 -19.30 14.20 -9.19
C GLN A 264 -18.64 13.56 -10.42
N HIS A 265 -18.48 14.36 -11.48
CA HIS A 265 -17.90 13.95 -12.76
C HIS A 265 -18.65 12.77 -13.44
N MET A 266 -19.97 12.67 -13.25
CA MET A 266 -20.87 11.78 -14.02
C MET A 266 -21.48 12.47 -15.25
N ASN A 267 -21.30 13.78 -15.42
CA ASN A 267 -21.80 14.49 -16.59
C ASN A 267 -20.82 14.32 -17.77
N PRO A 268 -21.18 13.58 -18.83
CA PRO A 268 -20.30 13.35 -19.98
C PRO A 268 -19.99 14.65 -20.73
N MET A 269 -20.85 15.66 -20.58
CA MET A 269 -20.76 16.96 -21.26
C MET A 269 -19.80 17.94 -20.56
N ALA A 270 -19.29 17.60 -19.38
CA ALA A 270 -18.33 18.41 -18.62
C ALA A 270 -16.86 17.96 -18.82
N MET A 271 -16.59 17.03 -19.74
CA MET A 271 -15.22 16.66 -20.15
C MET A 271 -14.61 17.70 -21.12
N GLU A 272 -14.94 18.98 -20.98
CA GLU A 272 -14.21 20.04 -21.66
C GLU A 272 -12.96 20.40 -20.83
N THR A 273 -11.83 19.92 -21.34
CA THR A 273 -10.47 20.41 -21.08
C THR A 273 -10.06 20.56 -19.61
N ASP A 274 -9.84 19.44 -18.92
CA ASP A 274 -8.75 19.42 -17.94
C ASP A 274 -7.44 19.38 -18.73
N THR A 275 -6.91 20.56 -19.06
CA THR A 275 -5.47 20.71 -19.23
C THR A 275 -4.85 20.50 -17.86
N ASP A 276 -4.62 19.24 -17.51
CA ASP A 276 -3.84 18.83 -16.35
C ASP A 276 -2.38 19.27 -16.58
N VAL A 277 -2.13 20.56 -16.37
CA VAL A 277 -0.81 21.03 -16.00
C VAL A 277 -0.63 20.47 -14.59
N GLY A 278 0.03 19.32 -14.51
CA GLY A 278 0.30 18.67 -13.25
C GLY A 278 0.89 19.66 -12.25
N GLU A 279 0.07 20.04 -11.26
CA GLU A 279 0.57 20.64 -10.05
C GLU A 279 1.34 19.54 -9.31
N GLU A 280 2.62 19.43 -9.68
CA GLU A 280 3.62 18.75 -8.88
C GLU A 280 3.61 19.40 -7.49
N HIS A 281 2.93 18.77 -6.54
CA HIS A 281 3.23 18.95 -5.12
C HIS A 281 4.64 18.41 -4.88
N ASN A 282 5.61 19.27 -5.18
CA ASN A 282 7.02 19.05 -4.96
C ASN A 282 7.29 19.07 -3.44
N GLN A 283 7.03 17.94 -2.78
CA GLN A 283 7.53 17.64 -1.44
C GLN A 283 8.51 16.46 -1.53
N GLN A 284 9.51 16.56 -2.41
CA GLN A 284 10.64 15.62 -2.42
C GLN A 284 11.92 16.21 -3.04
N GLU A 285 12.24 17.49 -2.79
CA GLU A 285 13.49 18.08 -3.29
C GLU A 285 14.49 18.58 -2.24
N GLN A 286 14.22 18.45 -0.94
CA GLN A 286 15.24 18.77 0.08
C GLN A 286 16.12 17.59 0.53
N GLY A 287 15.87 16.36 0.04
CA GLY A 287 16.65 15.18 0.42
C GLY A 287 17.76 14.76 -0.55
N THR A 288 17.70 15.21 -1.80
CA THR A 288 18.53 14.64 -2.88
C THR A 288 19.80 15.45 -3.15
N GLN A 289 19.78 16.77 -2.93
CA GLN A 289 20.96 17.63 -3.12
C GLN A 289 22.10 17.36 -2.11
N THR A 290 21.81 16.75 -0.95
CA THR A 290 22.86 16.37 0.00
C THR A 290 23.57 15.06 -0.39
N ARG A 291 22.95 14.22 -1.23
CA ARG A 291 23.48 12.89 -1.58
C ARG A 291 24.36 12.89 -2.82
N GLU A 292 24.14 13.82 -3.75
CA GLU A 292 24.95 13.95 -4.97
C GLU A 292 26.34 14.55 -4.73
N LYS A 293 26.58 15.22 -3.59
CA LYS A 293 27.92 15.70 -3.23
C LYS A 293 28.86 14.65 -2.61
N GLN A 294 28.38 13.45 -2.27
CA GLN A 294 29.19 12.42 -1.61
C GLN A 294 29.60 11.24 -2.50
N SER A 295 29.22 11.22 -3.79
CA SER A 295 29.60 10.14 -4.71
C SER A 295 30.51 10.61 -5.85
N ARG A 296 31.45 11.52 -5.56
CA ARG A 296 32.71 11.58 -6.29
C ARG A 296 33.75 10.81 -5.48
N TYR A 297 33.87 9.51 -5.74
CA TYR A 297 35.12 8.82 -5.47
C TYR A 297 35.90 8.82 -6.79
N GLU A 298 37.09 9.39 -6.72
CA GLU A 298 38.14 9.33 -7.73
C GLU A 298 38.53 7.86 -7.97
N LEU A 299 39.01 7.59 -9.20
CA LEU A 299 39.55 6.29 -9.64
C LEU A 299 40.61 5.74 -8.67
#